data_AF-F6ADV3-F1
#
_entry.id   AF-F6ADV3-F1
#
_cell.length_a   1.000
_cell.length_b   1.000
_cell.length_c   1.000
_cell.angle_alpha   90.00
_cell.angle_beta   90.00
_cell.angle_gamma   90.00
#
_symmetry.space_group_name_H-M   'P 1'
#
loop_
_entity.id
_entity.type
_entity.pdbx_description
1 polymer ?
#
loop_
_entity_poly.entity_id
_entity_poly.type
_entity_poly.pdbx_seq_one_letter_code
_entity_poly.pdbx_strand_id
1 'polypeptide(L)' 'MTVHIPLLKIASDIGLCESLVSSWVTHSRPYPDGSGYRVFFKLDTPSHVRKLLPRITPTNMMIVLAH' A
#
# COMPACT_ATOMS: atom_id res chain seq x y z
N MET A 1 -0.27 16.88 11.65
CA MET A 1 0.97 16.10 11.46
C MET A 1 0.69 15.04 10.41
N THR A 2 1.34 15.11 9.25
CA THR A 2 1.27 14.04 8.23
C THR A 2 2.04 12.84 8.76
N VAL A 3 1.34 11.83 9.26
CA VAL A 3 1.95 10.58 9.69
C VAL A 3 2.44 9.87 8.42
N HIS A 4 3.77 9.82 8.26
CA HIS A 4 4.39 9.10 7.16
C HIS A 4 4.45 7.62 7.54
N ILE A 5 3.84 6.74 6.74
CA ILE A 5 3.94 5.29 6.93
C ILE A 5 5.23 4.80 6.25
N PRO A 6 6.19 4.21 6.99
CA PRO A 6 7.42 3.68 6.40
C PRO A 6 7.14 2.57 5.39
N LEU A 7 7.91 2.50 4.29
CA LEU A 7 7.77 1.45 3.27
C LEU A 7 7.92 0.05 3.87
N LEU A 8 8.85 -0.15 4.82
CA LEU A 8 9.01 -1.40 5.55
C LEU A 8 7.73 -1.83 6.29
N LYS A 9 7.01 -0.87 6.89
CA LYS A 9 5.73 -1.14 7.55
C LYS A 9 4.68 -1.56 6.52
N ILE A 10 4.60 -0.83 5.40
CA ILE A 10 3.71 -1.19 4.29
C ILE A 10 4.02 -2.61 3.79
N ALA A 11 5.29 -2.92 3.55
CA ALA A 11 5.74 -4.24 3.12
C ALA A 11 5.31 -5.36 4.08
N SER A 12 5.51 -5.14 5.38
CA SER A 12 5.10 -6.08 6.42
C SER A 12 3.58 -6.29 6.45
N ASP A 13 2.79 -5.21 6.45
CA ASP A 13 1.34 -5.30 6.58
C ASP A 13 0.68 -5.98 5.37
N ILE A 14 1.31 -5.93 4.20
CA ILE A 14 0.78 -6.48 2.95
C ILE A 14 1.40 -7.83 2.59
N GLY A 15 2.41 -8.28 3.35
CA GLY A 15 3.12 -9.54 3.11
C GLY A 15 3.99 -9.54 1.85
N LEU A 16 4.55 -8.40 1.46
CA LEU A 16 5.42 -8.28 0.28
C LEU A 16 6.80 -7.76 0.65
N CYS A 17 7.77 -7.96 -0.24
CA CYS A 17 9.12 -7.43 -0.06
C CYS A 17 9.16 -5.90 -0.22
N GLU A 18 9.95 -5.22 0.62
CA GLU A 18 10.11 -3.76 0.58
C GLU A 18 10.56 -3.24 -0.79
N SER A 19 11.45 -3.95 -1.49
CA SER A 19 11.89 -3.56 -2.85
C SER A 19 10.74 -3.50 -3.86
N LEU A 20 9.78 -4.42 -3.74
CA LEU A 20 8.61 -4.45 -4.59
C LEU A 20 7.65 -3.32 -4.23
N VAL A 21 7.43 -3.07 -2.94
CA VAL A 21 6.65 -1.93 -2.46
C VAL A 21 7.27 -0.61 -2.92
N SER A 22 8.58 -0.43 -2.76
CA SER A 22 9.30 0.77 -3.20
C SER A 22 9.21 1.01 -4.72
N SER A 23 9.18 -0.06 -5.51
CA SER A 23 9.09 0.03 -6.96
C SER A 23 7.72 0.53 -7.45
N TRP A 24 6.64 0.17 -6.75
CA TRP A 24 5.26 0.34 -7.23
C TRP A 24 4.42 1.32 -6.40
N VAL A 25 4.72 1.50 -5.12
CA VAL A 25 4.01 2.46 -4.26
C VAL A 25 4.44 3.88 -4.63
N THR A 26 3.45 4.74 -4.81
CA THR A 26 3.66 6.18 -5.06
C THR A 26 3.57 6.97 -3.77
N HIS A 27 2.55 6.70 -2.96
CA HIS A 27 2.35 7.34 -1.67
C HIS A 27 1.35 6.54 -0.82
N SER A 28 1.33 6.82 0.47
CA SER A 28 0.37 6.29 1.43
C SER A 28 -0.33 7.43 2.17
N ARG A 29 -1.55 7.18 2.65
CA ARG A 29 -2.31 8.14 3.46
C ARG A 29 -2.97 7.42 4.64
N PRO A 30 -2.57 7.73 5.89
CA PRO A 30 -3.26 7.22 7.06
C PRO A 30 -4.65 7.80 7.20
N TYR A 31 -5.55 7.02 7.79
CA TYR A 31 -6.86 7.53 8.19
C TYR A 31 -6.76 8.37 9.46
N PRO A 32 -7.51 9.48 9.57
CA PRO A 32 -7.46 10.35 10.75
C PRO A 32 -7.90 9.67 12.05
N ASP A 33 -8.72 8.63 11.95
CA ASP A 33 -9.25 7.84 13.08
C ASP A 33 -8.31 6.73 13.57
N GLY A 34 -7.16 6.54 12.90
CA GLY A 34 -6.20 5.49 13.24
C GLY A 34 -6.63 4.08 12.83
N SER A 35 -7.74 3.92 12.09
CA SER A 35 -8.25 2.62 11.64
C SER A 35 -7.36 1.90 10.62
N GLY A 36 -6.32 2.58 10.12
CA GLY A 36 -5.40 2.05 9.12
C GLY A 36 -4.93 3.12 8.15
N TYR A 37 -4.66 2.72 6.91
CA TYR A 37 -4.18 3.62 5.85
C TYR A 37 -4.51 3.11 4.45
N ARG A 38 -4.46 4.03 3.48
CA ARG A 38 -4.54 3.75 2.04
C ARG A 38 -3.15 3.74 1.43
N VAL A 39 -2.90 2.80 0.53
CA VAL A 39 -1.68 2.71 -0.26
C VAL A 39 -2.05 2.89 -1.73
N PHE A 40 -1.32 3.75 -2.43
CA PHE A 40 -1.52 4.04 -3.84
C PHE A 40 -0.36 3.50 -4.66
N PHE A 41 -0.66 2.66 -5.64
CA PHE A 41 0.29 2.06 -6.56
C PHE A 41 0.31 2.80 -7.90
N LYS A 42 1.42 2.73 -8.63
CA LYS A 42 1.57 3.28 -9.99
C LYS A 42 0.49 2.71 -10.92
N LEU A 43 -0.02 3.51 -11.87
CA LEU A 43 -1.01 3.03 -12.84
C LEU A 43 -0.49 1.85 -13.67
N ASP A 44 0.80 1.88 -14.01
CA ASP A 44 1.51 0.87 -14.79
C ASP A 44 1.89 -0.38 -13.97
N THR A 45 1.35 -0.54 -12.75
CA THR A 45 1.62 -1.71 -11.92
C THR A 45 1.18 -2.99 -12.67
N PRO A 46 2.11 -3.92 -12.95
CA PRO A 46 1.83 -5.11 -13.72
C PRO A 46 0.73 -5.97 -13.10
N SER A 47 0.00 -6.71 -13.94
CA SER A 47 -1.07 -7.61 -13.50
C SER A 47 -0.58 -8.68 -12.52
N HIS A 48 0.65 -9.18 -12.67
CA HIS A 48 1.23 -10.15 -11.73
C HIS A 48 1.45 -9.55 -10.34
N VAL A 49 1.88 -8.28 -10.24
CA VAL A 49 2.00 -7.57 -8.95
C VAL A 49 0.62 -7.31 -8.35
N ARG A 50 -0.35 -6.86 -9.17
CA ARG A 50 -1.74 -6.67 -8.73
C ARG A 50 -2.36 -7.95 -8.15
N LYS A 51 -2.02 -9.12 -8.70
CA LYS A 51 -2.50 -10.42 -8.19
C LYS A 51 -1.92 -10.78 -6.80
N LEU A 52 -0.76 -10.25 -6.44
CA LEU A 52 -0.16 -10.44 -5.12
C LEU A 52 -0.79 -9.52 -4.06
N LEU A 53 -1.47 -8.44 -4.49
CA LEU A 53 -2.04 -7.43 -3.61
C LEU A 53 -3.48 -7.80 -3.25
N PRO A 54 -3.76 -8.12 -1.98
CA PRO A 54 -5.12 -8.45 -1.57
C PRO A 54 -6.02 -7.21 -1.67
N ARG A 55 -7.18 -7.36 -2.30
CA ARG A 55 -8.25 -6.34 -2.32
C ARG A 55 -7.82 -4.98 -2.94
N ILE A 56 -6.92 -5.00 -3.92
CA ILE A 56 -6.61 -3.81 -4.71
C ILE A 56 -7.81 -3.38 -5.56
N THR A 57 -8.11 -2.08 -5.57
CA THR A 57 -9.19 -1.51 -6.39
C THR A 57 -8.74 -1.34 -7.85
N PRO A 58 -9.68 -1.16 -8.79
CA PRO A 58 -9.35 -0.83 -10.19
C PRO A 58 -8.46 0.41 -10.35
N THR A 59 -8.52 1.33 -9.38
CA THR A 59 -7.74 2.57 -9.33
C THR A 59 -6.34 2.42 -8.72
N ASN A 60 -5.84 1.19 -8.52
CA ASN A 60 -4.54 0.92 -7.89
C ASN A 60 -4.41 1.46 -6.47
N MET A 61 -5.51 1.44 -5.74
CA MET A 61 -5.54 1.76 -4.32
C MET A 61 -5.81 0.49 -3.52
N MET A 62 -5.15 0.37 -2.38
CA MET A 62 -5.40 -0.72 -1.44
C MET A 62 -5.60 -0.14 -0.04
N ILE A 63 -6.46 -0.78 0.74
CA ILE A 63 -6.74 -0.40 2.12
C ILE A 63 -6.04 -1.40 3.04
N VAL A 64 -5.20 -0.89 3.94
CA VAL A 64 -4.58 -1.65 5.03
C VAL A 64 -5.27 -1.22 6.32
N LEU A 65 -5.82 -2.18 7.06
CA LEU A 65 -6.45 -1.92 8.35
C LEU A 65 -5.41 -2.03 9.45
N ALA A 66 -5.55 -1.19 10.49
CA ALA A 66 -4.76 -1.33 11.70
C ALA A 66 -5.20 -2.62 12.42
N HIS A 67 -4.23 -3.47 12.74
CA HIS A 67 -4.40 -4.66 13.57
C HIS A 67 -4.14 -4.33 15.04
#